data_AF-A0A0R1TRW9-F1
#
_entry.id   AF-A0A0R1TRW9-F1
#
_cell.length_a   1.000
_cell.length_b   1.000
_cell.length_c   1.000
_cell.angle_alpha   90.00
_cell.angle_beta   90.00
_cell.angle_gamma   90.00
#
_symmetry.space_group_name_H-M   'P 1'
#
loop_
_entity.id
_entity.type
_entity.pdbx_description
1 polymer ?
#
loop_
_entity_poly.entity_id
_entity_poly.type
_entity_poly.pdbx_seq_one_letter_code
_entity_poly.pdbx_strand_id
1 'polypeptide(L)'
;MDKLDNIYRTILGDGLREFKYLNSHLRPTGTDKGKMKGSIFCFREKEALKVGRGVIVTSTEAGENTDAFTHWTPNVYRYGRKKGNGIVEGYSEKNLRQVNTFVIDIDSKNFDWTDILLLGLDRGLMQTLILKTTKGYQVYYVLSKPAFVTNKSSYKVIERKVYSEEFLAVDMGCNHFGVARIPRTDNVLYFDDNNRRSLGDWINWSIKQSDRLDNKPAHMQLVRRNGGPRQIDEP
;
A
#
# COMPACT_ATOMS: atom_id res chain seq x y z
N MET A 1 6.75 -21.13 6.75
CA MET A 1 5.77 -20.02 6.87
C MET A 1 5.51 -19.56 5.45
N ASP A 2 4.25 -19.44 5.03
CA ASP A 2 3.92 -19.10 3.64
C ASP A 2 4.41 -17.67 3.31
N LYS A 3 4.84 -17.43 2.06
CA LYS A 3 5.33 -16.12 1.59
C LYS A 3 4.27 -15.04 1.80
N LEU A 4 3.00 -15.37 1.60
CA LEU A 4 1.87 -14.46 1.82
C LEU A 4 1.64 -14.15 3.30
N ASP A 5 1.76 -15.13 4.19
CA ASP A 5 1.64 -14.92 5.63
C ASP A 5 2.66 -13.88 6.11
N ASN A 6 3.90 -13.98 5.61
CA ASN A 6 4.93 -13.01 5.93
C ASN A 6 4.52 -11.61 5.45
N ILE A 7 4.08 -11.46 4.20
CA ILE A 7 3.63 -10.17 3.64
C ILE A 7 2.49 -9.57 4.48
N TYR A 8 1.47 -10.36 4.84
CA TYR A 8 0.36 -9.86 5.65
C TYR A 8 0.81 -9.43 7.04
N ARG A 9 1.69 -10.21 7.69
CA ARG A 9 2.29 -9.83 8.98
C ARG A 9 3.13 -8.57 8.88
N THR A 10 3.91 -8.43 7.81
CA THR A 10 4.71 -7.23 7.56
C THR A 10 3.82 -6.00 7.40
N ILE A 11 2.74 -6.07 6.62
CA ILE A 11 1.85 -4.93 6.36
C ILE A 11 0.96 -4.62 7.57
N LEU A 12 0.34 -5.62 8.20
CA LEU A 12 -0.63 -5.39 9.27
C LEU A 12 0.04 -5.17 10.63
N GLY A 13 1.24 -5.74 10.83
CA GLY A 13 1.93 -5.77 12.12
C GLY A 13 0.98 -6.20 13.24
N ASP A 14 1.04 -5.47 14.36
CA ASP A 14 0.14 -5.65 15.49
C ASP A 14 -1.18 -4.88 15.38
N GLY A 15 -1.63 -4.51 14.18
CA GLY A 15 -2.82 -3.69 14.00
C GLY A 15 -4.15 -4.41 14.30
N LEU A 16 -4.20 -5.72 14.08
CA LEU A 16 -5.37 -6.57 14.32
C LEU A 16 -5.15 -7.51 15.52
N ARG A 17 -6.22 -8.19 15.94
CA ARG A 17 -6.11 -9.32 16.86
C ARG A 17 -5.50 -10.50 16.13
N GLU A 18 -4.84 -11.39 16.85
CA GLU A 18 -4.39 -12.65 16.25
C GLU A 18 -5.60 -13.58 16.03
N PHE A 19 -6.43 -13.74 17.07
CA PHE A 19 -7.59 -14.63 17.07
C PHE A 19 -8.93 -13.91 16.92
N LYS A 20 -9.91 -14.58 16.30
CA LYS A 20 -11.29 -14.09 16.22
C LYS A 20 -11.89 -13.96 17.62
N TYR A 21 -12.67 -12.89 17.85
CA TYR A 21 -13.39 -12.72 19.12
C TYR A 21 -14.48 -13.79 19.33
N LEU A 22 -15.12 -14.23 18.24
CA LEU A 22 -16.11 -15.31 18.21
C LEU A 22 -15.66 -16.38 17.19
N ASN A 23 -15.91 -17.65 17.49
CA ASN A 23 -15.62 -18.80 16.60
C ASN A 23 -14.16 -18.93 16.12
N SER A 24 -13.18 -18.57 16.97
CA SER A 24 -11.77 -18.88 16.70
C SER A 24 -11.50 -20.38 16.75
N HIS A 25 -10.67 -20.89 15.82
CA HIS A 25 -10.26 -22.29 15.74
C HIS A 25 -9.43 -22.73 16.96
N LEU A 26 -8.66 -21.82 17.56
CA LEU A 26 -7.86 -22.06 18.75
C LEU A 26 -7.92 -20.83 19.66
N ARG A 27 -8.35 -20.99 20.91
CA ARG A 27 -8.30 -19.92 21.92
C ARG A 27 -7.30 -20.27 23.02
N PRO A 28 -6.03 -19.82 22.93
CA PRO A 28 -5.09 -19.98 24.03
C PRO A 28 -5.60 -19.24 25.27
N THR A 29 -5.58 -19.92 26.42
CA THR A 29 -5.80 -19.31 27.75
C THR A 29 -4.77 -18.22 27.99
N GLY A 30 -5.23 -16.98 28.25
CA GLY A 30 -4.35 -15.81 28.48
C GLY A 30 -4.29 -14.79 27.35
N THR A 31 -5.05 -14.97 26.27
CA THR A 31 -5.17 -13.94 25.22
C THR A 31 -5.85 -12.68 25.77
N ASP A 32 -5.12 -11.56 25.76
CA ASP A 32 -5.54 -10.25 26.23
C ASP A 32 -6.85 -9.80 25.56
N LYS A 33 -7.99 -10.04 26.21
CA LYS A 33 -9.30 -9.51 25.80
C LYS A 33 -9.33 -7.97 25.77
N GLY A 34 -8.38 -7.32 26.46
CA GLY A 34 -8.38 -5.89 26.76
C GLY A 34 -7.73 -4.96 25.73
N LYS A 35 -6.90 -5.45 24.80
CA LYS A 35 -6.34 -4.56 23.77
C LYS A 35 -7.38 -4.34 22.68
N MET A 36 -8.02 -3.17 22.68
CA MET A 36 -8.78 -2.70 21.51
C MET A 36 -7.82 -2.75 20.32
N LYS A 37 -8.07 -3.62 19.35
CA LYS A 37 -7.37 -3.68 18.06
C LYS A 37 -8.29 -3.12 16.98
N GLY A 38 -7.73 -2.69 15.87
CA GLY A 38 -8.51 -2.02 14.84
C GLY A 38 -9.25 -2.98 13.91
N SER A 39 -9.64 -2.47 12.76
CA SER A 39 -10.31 -3.23 11.71
C SER A 39 -9.73 -2.86 10.35
N ILE A 40 -9.71 -3.84 9.45
CA ILE A 40 -9.51 -3.63 8.01
C ILE A 40 -10.78 -4.04 7.27
N PHE A 41 -10.85 -3.64 6.01
CA PHE A 41 -11.98 -3.90 5.14
C PHE A 41 -11.49 -4.65 3.91
N CYS A 42 -12.16 -5.74 3.57
CA CYS A 42 -11.81 -6.61 2.46
C CYS A 42 -12.99 -6.75 1.49
N PHE A 43 -12.70 -6.80 0.20
CA PHE A 43 -13.67 -6.84 -0.88
C PHE A 43 -13.32 -7.94 -1.87
N ARG A 44 -14.32 -8.71 -2.30
CA ARG A 44 -14.13 -9.87 -3.17
C ARG A 44 -13.82 -9.49 -4.61
N GLU A 45 -14.43 -8.41 -5.10
CA GLU A 45 -14.29 -7.96 -6.49
C GLU A 45 -14.47 -6.45 -6.60
N LYS A 46 -14.10 -5.88 -7.75
CA LYS A 46 -14.18 -4.44 -7.99
C LYS A 46 -15.63 -3.92 -7.97
N GLU A 47 -16.59 -4.70 -8.46
CA GLU A 47 -18.00 -4.31 -8.46
C GLU A 47 -18.58 -4.27 -7.04
N ALA A 48 -18.23 -5.24 -6.20
CA ALA A 48 -18.59 -5.24 -4.78
C ALA A 48 -18.00 -4.02 -4.04
N LEU A 49 -16.75 -3.64 -4.36
CA LEU A 49 -16.14 -2.42 -3.83
C LEU A 49 -16.91 -1.16 -4.23
N LYS A 50 -17.35 -1.02 -5.49
CA LYS A 50 -18.10 0.17 -5.97
C LYS A 50 -19.39 0.41 -5.18
N VAL A 51 -20.06 -0.68 -4.77
CA VAL A 51 -21.30 -0.61 -3.97
C VAL A 51 -21.04 -0.73 -2.45
N GLY A 52 -19.77 -0.77 -2.02
CA GLY A 52 -19.37 -0.86 -0.62
C GLY A 52 -19.66 -2.21 0.04
N ARG A 53 -19.94 -3.28 -0.72
CA ARG A 53 -20.22 -4.62 -0.18
C ARG A 53 -18.92 -5.36 0.13
N GLY A 54 -18.68 -5.63 1.41
CA GLY A 54 -17.40 -6.17 1.85
C GLY A 54 -17.47 -6.94 3.17
N VAL A 55 -16.30 -7.24 3.70
CA VAL A 55 -16.12 -7.93 4.99
C VAL A 55 -15.23 -7.07 5.87
N ILE A 56 -15.63 -6.91 7.13
CA ILE A 56 -14.81 -6.26 8.15
C ILE A 56 -14.00 -7.35 8.84
N VAL A 57 -12.69 -7.21 8.80
CA VAL A 57 -11.74 -8.16 9.40
C VAL A 57 -11.11 -7.49 10.62
N THR A 58 -11.22 -8.15 11.77
CA THR A 58 -10.71 -7.66 13.07
C THR A 58 -9.64 -8.55 13.67
N SER A 59 -9.39 -9.71 13.05
CA SER A 59 -8.32 -10.64 13.40
C SER A 59 -7.58 -11.17 12.18
N THR A 60 -6.31 -11.51 12.34
CA THR A 60 -5.50 -12.14 11.28
C THR A 60 -6.06 -13.50 10.88
N GLU A 61 -6.57 -14.28 11.84
CA GLU A 61 -7.28 -15.55 11.60
C GLU A 61 -8.56 -15.38 10.72
N ALA A 62 -9.21 -14.23 10.75
CA ALA A 62 -10.35 -13.97 9.87
C ALA A 62 -9.92 -13.58 8.45
N GLY A 63 -8.64 -13.24 8.28
CA GLY A 63 -8.00 -13.00 7.00
C GLY A 63 -7.65 -14.30 6.25
N GLU A 64 -7.74 -15.48 6.84
CA GLU A 64 -7.40 -16.79 6.22
C GLU A 64 -8.21 -17.12 4.94
N ASN A 65 -9.24 -16.33 4.61
CA ASN A 65 -9.93 -16.35 3.32
C ASN A 65 -9.34 -15.33 2.32
N THR A 66 -8.05 -15.03 2.40
CA THR A 66 -7.38 -13.99 1.58
C THR A 66 -7.48 -14.24 0.08
N ASP A 67 -7.48 -15.50 -0.34
CA ASP A 67 -7.67 -15.86 -1.76
C ASP A 67 -9.06 -15.49 -2.30
N ALA A 68 -10.06 -15.32 -1.43
CA ALA A 68 -11.39 -14.88 -1.82
C ALA A 68 -11.51 -13.35 -1.99
N PHE A 69 -10.48 -12.58 -1.64
CA PHE A 69 -10.48 -11.12 -1.74
C PHE A 69 -9.59 -10.63 -2.88
N THR A 70 -9.95 -9.49 -3.46
CA THR A 70 -9.15 -8.83 -4.50
C THR A 70 -8.71 -7.43 -4.08
N HIS A 71 -9.41 -6.83 -3.13
CA HIS A 71 -9.09 -5.51 -2.61
C HIS A 71 -9.23 -5.49 -1.09
N TRP A 72 -8.45 -4.63 -0.45
CA TRP A 72 -8.45 -4.48 1.00
C TRP A 72 -7.95 -3.10 1.43
N THR A 73 -8.14 -2.75 2.69
CA THR A 73 -7.43 -1.63 3.29
C THR A 73 -6.17 -2.13 4.01
N PRO A 74 -4.97 -1.79 3.55
CA PRO A 74 -3.74 -2.26 4.19
C PRO A 74 -3.40 -1.50 5.48
N ASN A 75 -4.07 -0.36 5.70
CA ASN A 75 -4.02 0.41 6.93
C ASN A 75 -5.20 0.07 7.85
N VAL A 76 -5.02 0.33 9.14
CA VAL A 76 -5.95 -0.11 10.18
C VAL A 76 -6.79 1.05 10.69
N TYR A 77 -8.09 0.80 10.79
CA TYR A 77 -9.11 1.75 11.25
C TYR A 77 -9.56 1.44 12.67
N ARG A 78 -10.18 2.42 13.35
CA ARG A 78 -10.58 2.24 14.75
C ARG A 78 -11.76 1.28 14.89
N TYR A 79 -12.71 1.34 13.95
CA TYR A 79 -13.90 0.50 13.93
C TYR A 79 -14.42 0.29 12.50
N GLY A 80 -15.19 -0.77 12.27
CA GLY A 80 -16.02 -0.92 11.08
C GLY A 80 -17.47 -1.13 11.45
N ARG A 81 -18.40 -0.73 10.58
CA ARG A 81 -19.84 -0.99 10.75
C ARG A 81 -20.38 -1.70 9.52
N LYS A 82 -21.25 -2.68 9.74
CA LYS A 82 -21.98 -3.34 8.67
C LYS A 82 -23.39 -2.77 8.61
N LYS A 83 -23.79 -2.28 7.45
CA LYS A 83 -25.18 -1.91 7.14
C LYS A 83 -25.94 -3.13 6.62
N GLY A 84 -27.25 -2.97 6.42
CA GLY A 84 -28.07 -3.95 5.69
C GLY A 84 -27.45 -4.30 4.33
N ASN A 85 -27.76 -5.48 3.80
CA ASN A 85 -27.32 -5.97 2.48
C ASN A 85 -25.81 -6.22 2.32
N GLY A 86 -25.06 -6.26 3.42
CA GLY A 86 -23.63 -6.60 3.39
C GLY A 86 -22.70 -5.43 3.07
N ILE A 87 -23.23 -4.20 3.09
CA ILE A 87 -22.45 -2.97 2.91
C ILE A 87 -21.62 -2.72 4.18
N VAL A 88 -20.37 -2.32 4.01
CA VAL A 88 -19.46 -1.98 5.11
C VAL A 88 -19.09 -0.51 5.08
N GLU A 89 -18.90 0.09 6.25
CA GLU A 89 -18.55 1.49 6.42
C GLU A 89 -17.51 1.68 7.53
N GLY A 90 -16.79 2.80 7.47
CA GLY A 90 -15.78 3.18 8.46
C GLY A 90 -14.35 3.22 7.93
N TYR A 91 -14.09 2.95 6.66
CA TYR A 91 -12.76 3.07 6.04
C TYR A 91 -12.42 4.49 5.56
N SER A 92 -12.91 5.52 6.26
CA SER A 92 -12.55 6.91 5.97
C SER A 92 -11.34 7.36 6.79
N GLU A 93 -10.57 8.33 6.28
CA GLU A 93 -9.37 8.84 6.94
C GLU A 93 -9.62 9.34 8.37
N LYS A 94 -10.80 9.92 8.63
CA LYS A 94 -11.21 10.37 9.99
C LYS A 94 -11.24 9.22 11.00
N ASN A 95 -11.43 7.99 10.53
CA ASN A 95 -11.46 6.79 11.34
C ASN A 95 -10.15 5.99 11.29
N LEU A 96 -9.13 6.52 10.62
CA LEU A 96 -7.82 5.89 10.57
C LEU A 96 -7.24 5.82 11.99
N ARG A 97 -6.74 4.64 12.35
CA ARG A 97 -6.14 4.39 13.65
C ARG A 97 -4.63 4.41 13.56
N GLN A 98 -4.09 3.75 12.56
CA GLN A 98 -2.66 3.69 12.32
C GLN A 98 -2.39 3.56 10.82
N VAL A 99 -1.34 4.25 10.39
CA VAL A 99 -0.74 4.08 9.07
C VAL A 99 0.36 3.04 9.23
N ASN A 100 0.24 1.95 8.48
CA ASN A 100 1.26 0.93 8.36
C ASN A 100 1.97 1.01 7.03
N THR A 101 1.28 1.44 5.97
CA THR A 101 1.84 1.47 4.62
C THR A 101 1.30 2.65 3.84
N PHE A 102 2.13 3.12 2.93
CA PHE A 102 1.71 3.97 1.82
C PHE A 102 1.59 3.11 0.58
N VAL A 103 0.54 3.33 -0.22
CA VAL A 103 0.33 2.65 -1.49
C VAL A 103 0.29 3.68 -2.62
N ILE A 104 1.04 3.39 -3.67
CA ILE A 104 1.07 4.17 -4.91
C ILE A 104 0.47 3.32 -6.01
N ASP A 105 -0.56 3.85 -6.66
CA ASP A 105 -1.23 3.21 -7.79
C ASP A 105 -0.64 3.77 -9.08
N ILE A 106 -0.09 2.89 -9.91
CA ILE A 106 0.55 3.21 -11.18
C ILE A 106 -0.31 2.59 -12.27
N ASP A 107 -1.10 3.39 -12.97
CA ASP A 107 -2.07 2.93 -13.96
C ASP A 107 -1.44 2.91 -15.37
N SER A 108 -0.28 2.25 -15.51
CA SER A 108 0.42 2.07 -16.79
C SER A 108 1.16 0.74 -16.88
N LYS A 109 1.26 0.22 -18.11
CA LYS A 109 2.06 -0.96 -18.47
C LYS A 109 3.16 -0.65 -19.49
N ASN A 110 3.49 0.63 -19.68
CA ASN A 110 4.49 1.05 -20.65
C ASN A 110 5.93 0.76 -20.19
N PHE A 111 6.09 0.21 -18.99
CA PHE A 111 7.36 -0.16 -18.37
C PHE A 111 7.16 -1.43 -17.53
N ASP A 112 8.27 -2.12 -17.24
CA ASP A 112 8.27 -3.32 -16.42
C ASP A 112 8.36 -2.99 -14.92
N TRP A 113 7.98 -3.93 -14.07
CA TRP A 113 8.09 -3.75 -12.61
C TRP A 113 9.54 -3.62 -12.14
N THR A 114 10.51 -4.12 -12.91
CA THR A 114 11.94 -3.92 -12.63
C THR A 114 12.36 -2.46 -12.78
N ASP A 115 11.72 -1.71 -13.69
CA ASP A 115 11.98 -0.27 -13.86
C ASP A 115 11.53 0.51 -12.61
N ILE A 116 10.45 0.05 -11.95
CA ILE A 116 9.99 0.59 -10.66
C ILE A 116 11.06 0.36 -9.58
N LEU A 117 11.66 -0.84 -9.53
CA LEU A 117 12.72 -1.14 -8.58
C LEU A 117 13.98 -0.29 -8.81
N LEU A 118 14.41 -0.17 -10.07
CA LEU A 118 15.57 0.63 -10.43
C LEU A 118 15.37 2.09 -10.02
N LEU A 119 14.17 2.63 -10.23
CA LEU A 119 13.87 3.97 -9.74
C LEU A 119 13.97 4.08 -8.22
N GLY A 120 13.47 3.08 -7.49
CA GLY A 120 13.57 3.05 -6.02
C GLY A 120 15.03 3.13 -5.56
N LEU A 121 15.91 2.42 -6.26
CA LEU A 121 17.35 2.43 -6.02
C LEU A 121 17.94 3.82 -6.30
N ASP A 122 17.69 4.38 -7.50
CA ASP A 122 18.21 5.68 -7.93
C ASP A 122 17.74 6.82 -7.02
N ARG A 123 16.50 6.72 -6.51
CA ARG A 123 15.91 7.72 -5.62
C ARG A 123 16.25 7.50 -4.16
N GLY A 124 16.94 6.41 -3.81
CA GLY A 124 17.33 6.08 -2.44
C GLY A 124 16.15 5.69 -1.54
N LEU A 125 15.04 5.24 -2.12
CA LEU A 125 13.88 4.72 -1.41
C LEU A 125 13.34 3.48 -2.13
N MET A 126 13.81 2.32 -1.68
CA MET A 126 13.36 1.02 -2.18
C MET A 126 11.92 0.71 -1.74
N GLN A 127 11.18 0.07 -2.62
CA GLN A 127 9.83 -0.44 -2.38
C GLN A 127 9.87 -1.63 -1.42
N THR A 128 8.84 -1.83 -0.61
CA THR A 128 8.71 -3.05 0.20
C THR A 128 8.01 -4.16 -0.58
N LEU A 129 7.00 -3.81 -1.38
CA LEU A 129 6.19 -4.76 -2.14
C LEU A 129 5.73 -4.14 -3.45
N ILE A 130 5.75 -4.92 -4.53
CA ILE A 130 5.16 -4.54 -5.82
C ILE A 130 4.13 -5.59 -6.22
N LEU A 131 2.91 -5.13 -6.50
CA LEU A 131 1.81 -5.95 -6.98
C LEU A 131 1.49 -5.63 -8.43
N LYS A 132 1.23 -6.66 -9.23
CA LYS A 132 0.62 -6.54 -10.54
C LYS A 132 -0.86 -6.22 -10.40
N THR A 133 -1.36 -5.26 -11.16
CA THR A 133 -2.79 -4.98 -11.28
C THR A 133 -3.27 -5.20 -12.72
N THR A 134 -4.58 -5.11 -12.95
CA THR A 134 -5.17 -5.23 -14.28
C THR A 134 -4.61 -4.17 -15.24
N LYS A 135 -4.31 -2.96 -14.74
CA LYS A 135 -3.97 -1.78 -15.55
C LYS A 135 -2.52 -1.30 -15.37
N GLY A 136 -1.81 -1.81 -14.38
CA GLY A 136 -0.41 -1.47 -14.13
C GLY A 136 0.06 -2.13 -12.85
N TYR A 137 0.48 -1.33 -11.87
CA TYR A 137 1.15 -1.82 -10.66
C TYR A 137 0.68 -1.07 -9.42
N GLN A 138 0.75 -1.73 -8.27
CA GLN A 138 0.66 -1.08 -6.97
C GLN A 138 1.92 -1.29 -6.18
N VAL A 139 2.44 -0.18 -5.68
CA VAL A 139 3.73 -0.13 -4.98
C VAL A 139 3.47 0.21 -3.52
N TYR A 140 3.99 -0.64 -2.64
CA TYR A 140 3.82 -0.56 -1.21
C TYR A 140 5.13 -0.14 -0.54
N TYR A 141 5.03 0.90 0.29
CA TYR A 141 6.08 1.29 1.24
C TYR A 141 5.57 1.04 2.64
N VAL A 142 5.95 -0.11 3.21
CA VAL A 142 5.54 -0.51 4.55
C VAL A 142 6.48 0.15 5.56
N LEU A 143 5.90 0.73 6.60
CA LEU A 143 6.64 1.36 7.67
C LEU A 143 7.31 0.31 8.57
N SER A 144 8.51 0.62 9.05
CA SER A 144 9.20 -0.22 10.04
C SER A 144 8.45 -0.26 11.37
N LYS A 145 7.71 0.80 11.70
CA LYS A 145 6.80 0.90 12.84
C LYS A 145 5.51 1.62 12.43
N PRO A 146 4.31 1.14 12.85
CA PRO A 146 3.06 1.84 12.61
C PRO A 146 3.07 3.27 13.15
N ALA A 147 2.49 4.19 12.40
CA ALA A 147 2.27 5.56 12.85
C ALA A 147 0.82 5.73 13.33
N PHE A 148 0.65 5.97 14.62
CA PHE A 148 -0.67 6.06 15.25
C PHE A 148 -1.32 7.44 15.09
N VAL A 149 -2.56 7.44 14.58
CA VAL A 149 -3.32 8.65 14.40
C VAL A 149 -3.89 9.14 15.73
N THR A 150 -3.58 10.39 16.07
CA THR A 150 -4.08 11.12 17.24
C THR A 150 -4.66 12.48 16.81
N ASN A 151 -5.48 13.11 17.64
CA ASN A 151 -6.02 14.46 17.34
C ASN A 151 -4.92 15.53 17.21
N LYS A 152 -3.72 15.28 17.75
CA LYS A 152 -2.57 16.20 17.68
C LYS A 152 -1.66 15.95 16.48
N SER A 153 -1.68 14.73 15.92
CA SER A 153 -0.94 14.40 14.70
C SER A 153 -1.79 14.83 13.51
N SER A 154 -1.69 16.09 13.12
CA SER A 154 -2.08 16.49 11.77
C SER A 154 -1.09 15.81 10.82
N TYR A 155 -1.43 14.62 10.32
CA TYR A 155 -0.74 14.04 9.17
C TYR A 155 -1.06 14.95 7.99
N LYS A 156 -0.34 16.07 7.89
CA LYS A 156 -0.27 16.83 6.66
C LYS A 156 0.17 15.83 5.60
N VAL A 157 -0.78 15.53 4.73
CA VAL A 157 -0.70 14.61 3.61
C VAL A 157 0.68 14.72 2.99
N ILE A 158 1.45 13.63 3.07
CA ILE A 158 2.80 13.59 2.55
C ILE A 158 2.71 13.65 1.02
N GLU A 159 3.44 14.59 0.41
CA GLU A 159 3.26 14.99 -0.98
C GLU A 159 3.64 13.88 -1.98
N ARG A 160 2.67 13.44 -2.81
CA ARG A 160 2.84 12.48 -3.92
C ARG A 160 3.63 13.03 -5.10
N LYS A 161 3.94 14.33 -5.12
CA LYS A 161 4.50 15.05 -6.27
C LYS A 161 5.73 14.36 -6.88
N VAL A 162 6.52 13.71 -6.03
CA VAL A 162 7.73 12.95 -6.42
C VAL A 162 7.44 11.86 -7.45
N TYR A 163 6.37 11.09 -7.28
CA TYR A 163 6.04 10.01 -8.21
C TYR A 163 5.32 10.51 -9.46
N SER A 164 4.55 11.61 -9.35
CA SER A 164 3.80 12.16 -10.49
C SER A 164 4.69 12.80 -11.57
N GLU A 165 5.89 13.25 -11.23
CA GLU A 165 6.83 13.81 -12.22
C GLU A 165 7.61 12.75 -13.00
N GLU A 166 7.85 11.58 -12.42
CA GLU A 166 8.62 10.51 -13.07
C GLU A 166 7.75 9.42 -13.68
N PHE A 167 6.60 9.17 -13.06
CA PHE A 167 5.56 8.32 -13.61
C PHE A 167 4.36 9.20 -13.93
N LEU A 168 4.29 9.62 -15.19
CA LEU A 168 3.19 10.39 -15.83
C LEU A 168 1.78 9.78 -15.69
N ALA A 169 1.58 8.75 -14.85
CA ALA A 169 0.34 8.01 -14.64
C ALA A 169 0.06 7.69 -13.15
N VAL A 170 0.58 8.48 -12.21
CA VAL A 170 0.25 8.34 -10.78
C VAL A 170 -1.04 9.09 -10.49
N ASP A 171 -2.06 8.35 -10.02
CA ASP A 171 -3.35 8.95 -9.64
C ASP A 171 -3.18 9.81 -8.37
N MET A 172 -3.22 11.13 -8.56
CA MET A 172 -3.13 12.13 -7.50
C MET A 172 -4.44 12.26 -6.70
N GLY A 173 -5.55 11.72 -7.20
CA GLY A 173 -6.85 11.68 -6.53
C GLY A 173 -7.06 10.44 -5.66
N CYS A 174 -6.15 9.46 -5.72
CA CYS A 174 -6.27 8.22 -4.96
C CYS A 174 -5.93 8.44 -3.47
N ASN A 175 -6.81 7.99 -2.57
CA ASN A 175 -6.61 8.10 -1.13
C ASN A 175 -5.40 7.26 -0.68
N HIS A 176 -4.39 7.88 -0.06
CA HIS A 176 -3.18 7.20 0.47
C HIS A 176 -3.46 6.06 1.44
N PHE A 177 -4.60 6.13 2.11
CA PHE A 177 -4.98 5.21 3.15
C PHE A 177 -6.18 4.35 2.74
N GLY A 178 -6.68 4.53 1.51
CA GLY A 178 -7.88 3.90 0.99
C GLY A 178 -7.70 2.42 0.63
N VAL A 179 -8.59 1.95 -0.23
CA VAL A 179 -8.65 0.55 -0.64
C VAL A 179 -7.61 0.29 -1.75
N ALA A 180 -6.78 -0.74 -1.56
CA ALA A 180 -5.73 -1.20 -2.47
C ALA A 180 -5.96 -2.66 -2.88
N ARG A 181 -5.16 -3.18 -3.82
CA ARG A 181 -5.13 -4.60 -4.18
C ARG A 181 -4.53 -5.42 -3.07
N ILE A 182 -5.17 -6.53 -2.73
CA ILE A 182 -4.61 -7.45 -1.73
C ILE A 182 -3.45 -8.25 -2.36
N PRO A 183 -2.34 -8.48 -1.63
CA PRO A 183 -1.30 -9.42 -2.05
C PRO A 183 -1.88 -10.81 -2.23
N ARG A 184 -1.50 -11.51 -3.30
CA ARG A 184 -1.87 -12.89 -3.63
C ARG A 184 -0.71 -13.57 -4.35
N THR A 185 -0.72 -14.90 -4.35
CA THR A 185 0.34 -15.69 -5.01
C THR A 185 0.51 -15.33 -6.49
N ASP A 186 -0.58 -14.96 -7.17
CA ASP A 186 -0.61 -14.64 -8.59
C ASP A 186 -0.19 -13.21 -8.95
N ASN A 187 -0.14 -12.29 -7.98
CA ASN A 187 0.06 -10.86 -8.25
C ASN A 187 1.27 -10.23 -7.56
N VAL A 188 1.94 -10.93 -6.64
CA VAL A 188 3.15 -10.44 -5.98
C VAL A 188 4.34 -10.57 -6.93
N LEU A 189 4.88 -9.43 -7.38
CA LEU A 189 6.06 -9.35 -8.26
C LEU A 189 7.36 -9.22 -7.46
N TYR A 190 7.32 -8.45 -6.37
CA TYR A 190 8.48 -8.19 -5.51
C TYR A 190 8.06 -8.07 -4.06
N PHE A 191 8.88 -8.59 -3.14
CA PHE A 191 8.72 -8.39 -1.70
C PHE A 191 10.09 -8.48 -0.99
N ASP A 192 10.41 -7.47 -0.19
CA ASP A 192 11.57 -7.46 0.69
C ASP A 192 11.26 -6.63 1.95
N ASP A 193 11.26 -7.28 3.12
CA ASP A 193 10.91 -6.67 4.40
C ASP A 193 12.02 -5.80 4.98
N ASN A 194 13.25 -5.89 4.43
CA ASN A 194 14.39 -5.06 4.80
C ASN A 194 14.26 -3.64 4.24
N ASN A 195 13.43 -3.43 3.22
CA ASN A 195 13.20 -2.11 2.62
C ASN A 195 12.26 -1.22 3.43
N ARG A 196 11.81 -1.67 4.60
CA ARG A 196 10.95 -0.88 5.48
C ARG A 196 11.71 0.30 6.08
N ARG A 197 11.05 1.47 6.10
CA ARG A 197 11.60 2.72 6.63
C ARG A 197 10.70 3.30 7.72
N SER A 198 11.26 4.12 8.59
CA SER A 198 10.41 4.83 9.57
C SER A 198 9.57 5.90 8.86
N LEU A 199 8.49 6.36 9.51
CA LEU A 199 7.71 7.48 8.98
C LEU A 199 8.58 8.73 8.78
N GLY A 200 9.50 8.99 9.72
CA GLY A 200 10.43 10.11 9.65
C GLY A 200 11.36 10.02 8.43
N ASP A 201 11.92 8.83 8.15
CA ASP A 201 12.75 8.62 6.96
C ASP A 201 11.96 8.87 5.67
N TRP A 202 10.71 8.41 5.64
CA TRP A 202 9.84 8.58 4.48
C TRP A 202 9.47 10.05 4.26
N ILE A 203 9.17 10.80 5.33
CA ILE A 203 8.94 12.25 5.29
C ILE A 203 10.20 12.98 4.84
N ASN A 204 11.35 12.69 5.44
CA ASN A 204 12.62 13.32 5.11
C ASN A 204 13.00 13.05 3.65
N TRP A 205 12.77 11.84 3.16
CA TRP A 205 12.94 11.52 1.76
C TRP A 205 12.00 12.34 0.89
N SER A 206 10.70 12.40 1.21
CA SER A 206 9.72 13.17 0.44
C SER A 206 10.10 14.65 0.34
N ILE A 207 10.52 15.28 1.44
CA ILE A 207 11.00 16.68 1.46
C ILE A 207 12.21 16.85 0.55
N LYS A 208 13.23 15.99 0.68
CA LYS A 208 14.44 16.05 -0.17
C LYS A 208 14.13 15.91 -1.65
N GLN A 209 13.13 15.13 -2.00
CA GLN A 209 12.72 15.00 -3.39
C GLN A 209 11.96 16.25 -3.86
N SER A 210 11.04 16.81 -3.06
CA SER A 210 10.39 18.09 -3.39
C SER A 210 11.42 19.20 -3.63
N ASP A 211 12.41 19.35 -2.73
CA ASP A 211 13.49 20.34 -2.88
C ASP A 211 14.31 20.10 -4.17
N ARG A 212 14.53 18.84 -4.57
CA ARG A 212 15.21 18.50 -5.83
C ARG A 212 14.38 18.86 -7.05
N LEU A 213 13.06 18.73 -6.98
CA LEU A 213 12.16 19.08 -8.07
C LEU A 213 12.11 20.60 -8.27
N ASP A 214 12.00 21.34 -7.17
CA ASP A 214 11.97 22.81 -7.18
C ASP A 214 13.32 23.42 -7.64
N ASN A 215 14.43 22.71 -7.41
CA ASN A 215 15.78 23.13 -7.81
C ASN A 215 16.30 22.46 -9.09
N LYS A 216 15.46 21.83 -9.92
CA LYS A 216 15.92 21.24 -11.19
C LYS A 216 16.55 22.33 -12.07
N PRO A 217 17.86 22.28 -12.37
CA PRO A 217 18.41 23.15 -13.38
C PRO A 217 17.86 22.70 -14.74
N ALA A 218 17.55 23.63 -15.63
CA ALA A 218 16.73 23.44 -16.84
C ALA A 218 17.27 22.46 -17.92
N HIS A 219 18.27 21.64 -17.63
CA HIS A 219 19.09 20.96 -18.64
C HIS A 219 19.14 19.43 -18.56
N MET A 220 18.23 18.75 -17.85
CA MET A 220 18.09 17.29 -17.97
C MET A 220 16.64 16.90 -18.27
N GLN A 221 16.24 17.09 -19.52
CA GLN A 221 15.14 16.33 -20.11
C GLN A 221 15.71 15.01 -20.61
N LEU A 222 15.09 13.91 -20.16
CA LEU A 222 15.34 12.58 -20.73
C LEU A 222 14.87 12.61 -22.18
N VAL A 223 15.80 12.75 -23.13
CA VAL A 223 15.47 12.69 -24.56
C VAL A 223 15.04 11.25 -24.85
N ARG A 224 13.72 11.05 -24.99
CA ARG A 224 13.19 9.82 -25.61
C ARG A 224 13.83 9.70 -26.98
N ARG A 225 14.60 8.63 -27.19
CA ARG A 225 15.20 8.29 -28.49
C ARG A 225 14.06 7.89 -29.43
N ASN A 226 13.46 8.87 -30.12
CA ASN A 226 12.58 8.60 -31.26
C ASN A 226 13.42 7.98 -32.38
N GLY A 227 12.92 6.89 -32.95
CA GLY A 227 13.65 5.96 -33.81
C GLY A 227 14.43 6.61 -34.97
N GLY A 228 15.76 6.60 -34.84
CA GLY A 228 16.71 6.81 -35.93
C GLY A 228 17.70 5.64 -36.00
N PRO A 229 18.33 5.41 -37.17
CA PRO A 229 19.10 4.19 -37.46
C PRO A 229 20.30 4.00 -36.52
N ARG A 230 20.67 2.73 -36.31
CA ARG A 230 21.71 2.29 -35.36
C ARG A 230 23.11 2.56 -35.92
N GLN A 231 24.04 2.86 -35.01
CA GLN A 231 25.45 3.17 -35.23
C GLN A 231 26.27 1.91 -35.59
N ILE A 232 25.90 1.22 -36.66
CA ILE A 232 26.71 0.17 -37.30
C ILE A 232 26.68 0.23 -38.84
N ASP A 233 26.09 1.28 -39.42
CA ASP A 233 26.14 1.47 -40.87
C ASP A 233 26.98 2.72 -41.20
N GLU A 234 28.24 2.48 -41.55
CA GLU A 234 29.07 3.32 -42.42
C GLU A 234 29.93 2.40 -43.30
N PRO A 235 30.31 2.79 -44.53
CA PRO A 235 29.61 3.61 -45.54
C PRO A 235 28.90 2.77 -46.62
#